data_AF-A0A923HHR3-F1
#
_entry.id   AF-A0A923HHR3-F1
#
_cell.length_a   1.000
_cell.length_b   1.000
_cell.length_c   1.000
_cell.angle_alpha   90.00
_cell.angle_beta   90.00
_cell.angle_gamma   90.00
#
_symmetry.space_group_name_H-M   'P 1'
#
loop_
_entity.id
_entity.type
_entity.pdbx_description
1 polymer ?
#
loop_
_entity_poly.entity_id
_entity_poly.type
_entity_poly.pdbx_seq_one_letter_code
_entity_poly.pdbx_strand_id
1 'polypeptide(L)' 'MPLNHSNSKAAVSANIKLIVDDWKQSGRIGTSHPRTKMQAVKQAVAVALSTADRSLKKNITSSKK' A
#
# COMPACT_ATOMS: atom_id res chain seq x y z
N MET A 1 -6.52 4.68 6.08
CA MET A 1 -5.32 4.22 6.81
C MET A 1 -4.07 4.97 6.34
N PRO A 2 -3.12 5.31 7.23
CA PRO A 2 -1.85 5.94 6.85
C PRO A 2 -0.87 4.89 6.31
N LEU A 3 -0.38 5.08 5.09
CA LEU A 3 0.61 4.20 4.46
C LEU A 3 2.01 4.80 4.58
N ASN A 4 3.02 3.93 4.73
CA ASN A 4 4.41 4.35 4.70
C ASN A 4 4.83 4.67 3.26
N HIS A 5 5.38 5.86 3.05
CA HIS A 5 5.83 6.35 1.75
C HIS A 5 7.30 5.99 1.45
N SER A 6 8.00 5.26 2.31
CA SER A 6 9.34 4.79 1.97
C SER A 6 9.29 3.73 0.86
N ASN A 7 10.27 3.74 -0.04
CA ASN A 7 10.42 2.74 -1.10
C ASN A 7 11.08 1.44 -0.58
N SER A 8 11.45 1.38 0.70
CA SER A 8 12.11 0.19 1.26
C SER A 8 11.19 -1.05 1.25
N LYS A 9 11.79 -2.24 1.08
CA LYS A 9 11.07 -3.52 1.17
C LYS A 9 10.31 -3.67 2.49
N ALA A 10 10.85 -3.13 3.59
CA ALA A 10 10.21 -3.12 4.90
C ALA A 10 8.95 -2.23 4.93
N ALA A 11 8.97 -1.08 4.25
CA ALA A 11 7.79 -0.22 4.14
C ALA A 11 6.70 -0.87 3.28
N VAL A 12 7.08 -1.51 2.17
CA VAL A 12 6.13 -2.26 1.33
C VAL A 12 5.48 -3.40 2.11
N SER A 13 6.26 -4.20 2.85
CA SER A 13 5.72 -5.30 3.66
C SER A 13 4.82 -4.81 4.80
N ALA A 14 5.20 -3.72 5.48
CA ALA A 14 4.38 -3.09 6.50
C ALA A 14 3.04 -2.59 5.94
N ASN A 15 3.07 -1.95 4.77
CA ASN A 15 1.86 -1.48 4.09
C ASN A 15 0.93 -2.64 3.71
N ILE A 16 1.48 -3.73 3.15
CA ILE A 16 0.67 -4.92 2.80
C ILE A 16 -0.01 -5.48 4.05
N LYS A 17 0.74 -5.64 5.15
CA LYS A 17 0.19 -6.14 6.42
C LYS A 17 -0.95 -5.26 6.91
N LEU A 18 -0.74 -3.95 6.90
CA LEU A 18 -1.71 -2.98 7.40
C LEU A 18 -3.00 -3.00 6.57
N ILE A 19 -2.90 -3.05 5.24
CA ILE A 19 -4.06 -3.14 4.34
C ILE A 19 -4.83 -4.44 4.54
N VAL A 20 -4.13 -5.57 4.68
CA VAL A 20 -4.76 -6.88 4.89
C VAL A 20 -5.41 -6.97 6.27
N ASP A 21 -4.80 -6.38 7.31
CA ASP A 21 -5.38 -6.35 8.65
C ASP A 21 -6.63 -5.43 8.69
N ASP A 22 -6.60 -4.28 8.02
CA ASP A 22 -7.78 -3.40 7.85
C ASP A 22 -8.93 -4.12 7.14
N TRP A 23 -8.63 -4.89 6.10
CA TRP A 23 -9.63 -5.73 5.42
C TRP A 23 -10.21 -6.82 6.34
N LYS A 24 -9.40 -7.46 7.18
CA LYS A 24 -9.91 -8.46 8.13
C LYS A 24 -10.89 -7.84 9.14
N GLN A 25 -10.67 -6.58 9.52
CA GLN A 25 -11.52 -5.88 10.48
C GLN A 25 -12.79 -5.32 9.83
N SER A 26 -12.66 -4.69 8.66
CA SER A 26 -13.73 -3.89 8.04
C SER A 26 -14.39 -4.56 6.82
N GLY A 27 -13.79 -5.63 6.31
CA GLY A 27 -14.20 -6.32 5.08
C GLY A 27 -13.92 -5.54 3.79
N ARG A 28 -13.22 -4.41 3.87
CA ARG A 28 -12.98 -3.52 2.73
C ARG A 28 -11.53 -3.02 2.67
N ILE A 29 -11.12 -2.59 1.49
CA ILE A 29 -9.86 -1.90 1.24
C ILE A 29 -10.21 -0.61 0.51
N GLY A 30 -10.22 0.51 1.23
CA GLY A 30 -10.72 1.78 0.69
C GLY A 30 -12.18 1.67 0.26
N THR A 31 -12.45 1.83 -1.02
CA THR A 31 -13.79 1.71 -1.62
C THR A 31 -14.09 0.31 -2.19
N SER A 32 -13.09 -0.57 -2.25
CA SER A 32 -13.25 -1.95 -2.75
C SER A 32 -13.62 -2.90 -1.61
N HIS A 33 -14.42 -3.93 -1.92
CA HIS A 33 -14.85 -4.96 -0.96
C HIS A 33 -14.41 -6.35 -1.46
N PRO A 34 -13.13 -6.72 -1.27
CA PRO A 34 -12.63 -8.02 -1.71
C PRO A 34 -13.37 -9.14 -0.98
N ARG A 35 -13.93 -10.08 -1.73
CA ARG A 35 -14.68 -11.22 -1.17
C ARG A 35 -13.79 -12.26 -0.51
N THR A 36 -12.53 -12.35 -0.93
CA THR A 36 -11.58 -13.37 -0.43
C THR A 36 -10.25 -12.74 -0.01
N LYS A 37 -9.57 -13.41 0.93
CA LYS A 37 -8.25 -12.99 1.41
C LYS A 37 -7.24 -12.84 0.27
N MET A 38 -7.28 -13.74 -0.72
CA MET A 38 -6.39 -13.67 -1.87
C MET A 38 -6.60 -12.39 -2.69
N GLN A 39 -7.86 -11.96 -2.88
CA GLN A 39 -8.16 -10.71 -3.58
C GLN A 39 -7.70 -9.50 -2.76
N ALA A 40 -7.92 -9.52 -1.44
CA ALA A 40 -7.43 -8.49 -0.54
C ALA A 40 -5.90 -8.35 -0.59
N VAL A 41 -5.16 -9.46 -0.57
CA VAL A 41 -3.70 -9.47 -0.68
C VAL A 41 -3.23 -8.91 -2.02
N LYS A 42 -3.84 -9.31 -3.15
CA LYS A 42 -3.49 -8.76 -4.47
C LYS A 42 -3.68 -7.25 -4.52
N GLN A 43 -4.79 -6.75 -4.00
CA GLN A 43 -5.06 -5.31 -3.93
C GLN A 43 -4.07 -4.59 -2.99
N ALA A 44 -3.77 -5.19 -1.84
CA ALA A 44 -2.80 -4.66 -0.87
C ALA A 44 -1.41 -4.50 -1.49
N VAL A 45 -0.93 -5.51 -2.23
CA VAL A 45 0.35 -5.47 -2.94
C VAL A 45 0.35 -4.36 -3.98
N ALA A 46 -0.70 -4.24 -4.80
CA ALA A 46 -0.79 -3.20 -5.82
C ALA A 46 -0.75 -1.78 -5.22
N VAL A 47 -1.48 -1.55 -4.13
CA VAL A 47 -1.50 -0.26 -3.42
C VAL A 47 -0.15 0.03 -2.76
N ALA A 48 0.47 -0.96 -2.12
CA ALA A 48 1.76 -0.79 -1.46
C ALA A 48 2.88 -0.45 -2.46
N LEU A 49 2.95 -1.15 -3.59
CA LEU A 49 3.89 -0.87 -4.66
C LEU A 49 3.66 0.51 -5.28
N SER A 50 2.40 0.84 -5.62
CA SER A 50 2.05 2.16 -6.16
C SER A 50 2.44 3.31 -5.24
N THR A 51 2.34 3.10 -3.92
CA THR A 51 2.72 4.08 -2.90
C THR A 51 4.25 4.25 -2.85
N ALA A 52 4.99 3.15 -2.92
CA ALA A 52 6.45 3.17 -3.00
C ALA A 52 6.96 3.87 -4.27
N ASP A 53 6.34 3.59 -5.43
CA ASP A 53 6.68 4.19 -6.72
C ASP A 53 6.42 5.70 -6.76
N ARG A 54 5.27 6.15 -6.24
CA ARG A 54 4.97 7.60 -6.12
C ARG A 54 6.03 8.32 -5.29
N SER A 55 6.56 7.65 -4.29
CA SER A 55 7.55 8.22 -3.40
C SER A 55 8.94 8.30 -4.05
N LEU A 56 9.28 7.34 -4.91
CA LEU A 56 10.45 7.45 -5.78
C LEU A 56 10.36 8.67 -6.71
N LYS A 57 9.21 8.84 -7.40
CA LYS A 57 8.99 10.01 -8.27
C LYS A 57 9.04 11.34 -7.51
N LYS A 58 8.53 11.37 -6.29
CA LYS A 58 8.59 12.57 -5.43
C LYS A 58 10.02 12.94 -5.04
N ASN A 59 10.88 11.95 -4.76
CA ASN A 59 12.29 12.21 -4.44
C ASN A 59 13.08 12.75 -5.64
N ILE A 60 12.83 12.23 -6.85
CA ILE A 60 13.50 12.71 -8.08
C ILE A 60 13.09 14.16 -8.40
N THR A 61 11.81 14.50 -8.22
CA THR A 61 11.30 15.85 -8.50
C THR A 61 11.67 16.86 -7.40
N SER A 62 11.84 16.43 -6.16
CA SER A 62 12.27 17.29 -5.06
C SER A 62 13.79 17.55 -5.01
N SER A 63 14.60 16.73 -5.69
CA SER A 63 16.06 16.92 -5.80
C SER A 63 16.47 17.91 -6.90
N LYS A 64 15.52 18.47 -7.64
CA LYS A 64 15.77 19.36 -8.79
C LYS A 64 15.56 20.86 -8.48
N LYS A 65 15.60 21.25 -7.20
CA LYS A 65 15.38 22.63 -6.75
C LYS A 65 16.62 23.22 -6.13
#